data_AF-L1JY18-F1
#
_entry.id   AF-L1JY18-F1
#
_cell.length_a   1.000
_cell.length_b   1.000
_cell.length_c   1.000
_cell.angle_alpha   90.00
_cell.angle_beta   90.00
_cell.angle_gamma   90.00
#
_symmetry.space_group_name_H-M   'P 1'
#
loop_
_entity.id
_entity.type
_entity.pdbx_description
1 polymer ?
#
loop_
_entity_poly.entity_id
_entity_poly.type
_entity_poly.pdbx_seq_one_letter_code
_entity_poly.pdbx_strand_id
1 'polypeptide(L)'
;VEQGLLCLAKLLQLGFGEAGARVISRCLRNGIVALDTHSPGVIVHAFFGFCDIRNFTDLTEVLQADVVQVVNGVGKIVHDSVNKCHGAPNKNIGDAFLLVWKPKGELDIQEVADGALRSYIEAICEIARDKKIIAQTSKEAVQRRIPGYQLRLGFGLHYGWAIECAIGSQHKVDVSYLSPHVNIASRLEAASKQYGVSILLSGDVFELLS
;
A
#
# COMPACT_ATOMS: atom_id res chain seq x y z
N VAL A 1 -25.67 -21.55 -0.37
CA VAL A 1 -24.35 -21.85 0.25
C VAL A 1 -23.21 -21.39 -0.64
N GLU A 2 -23.20 -21.75 -1.93
CA GLU A 2 -22.13 -21.41 -2.88
C GLU A 2 -21.85 -19.90 -3.05
N GLN A 3 -22.88 -19.07 -3.24
CA GLN A 3 -22.73 -17.60 -3.27
C GLN A 3 -22.15 -17.02 -1.98
N GLY A 4 -22.47 -17.61 -0.82
CA GLY A 4 -21.91 -17.20 0.47
C GLY A 4 -20.42 -17.50 0.59
N LEU A 5 -19.99 -18.67 0.12
CA LEU A 5 -18.57 -19.06 0.08
C LEU A 5 -17.76 -18.17 -0.87
N LEU A 6 -18.32 -17.86 -2.05
CA LEU A 6 -17.70 -16.93 -3.01
C LEU A 6 -17.55 -15.52 -2.43
N CYS A 7 -18.58 -15.03 -1.72
CA CYS A 7 -18.52 -13.74 -1.04
C CYS A 7 -17.43 -13.72 0.04
N LEU A 8 -17.37 -14.75 0.88
CA LEU A 8 -16.34 -14.89 1.92
C LEU A 8 -14.93 -14.94 1.33
N ALA A 9 -14.73 -15.72 0.26
CA ALA A 9 -13.43 -15.80 -0.43
C ALA A 9 -12.99 -14.43 -0.96
N LYS A 10 -13.91 -13.67 -1.57
CA LYS A 10 -13.64 -12.33 -2.08
C LYS A 10 -13.31 -11.34 -0.95
N LEU A 11 -14.04 -11.39 0.16
CA LEU A 11 -13.76 -10.54 1.32
C LEU A 11 -12.41 -10.88 1.97
N LEU A 12 -12.06 -12.15 2.05
CA LEU A 12 -10.74 -12.59 2.53
C LEU A 12 -9.61 -12.11 1.61
N GLN A 13 -9.79 -12.18 0.29
CA GLN A 13 -8.83 -11.65 -0.66
C GLN A 13 -8.68 -10.13 -0.56
N LEU A 14 -9.78 -9.39 -0.36
CA LEU A 14 -9.73 -7.95 -0.13
C LEU A 14 -9.07 -7.58 1.20
N GLY A 15 -9.34 -8.33 2.26
CA GLY A 15 -8.82 -8.05 3.60
C GLY A 15 -7.35 -8.44 3.80
N PHE A 16 -6.92 -9.56 3.22
CA PHE A 16 -5.54 -10.06 3.38
C PHE A 16 -4.65 -9.78 2.15
N GLY A 17 -5.21 -9.22 1.09
CA GLY A 17 -4.50 -8.94 -0.16
C GLY A 17 -3.99 -10.18 -0.87
N GLU A 18 -3.11 -9.97 -1.86
CA GLU A 18 -2.57 -11.05 -2.70
C GLU A 18 -1.70 -12.04 -1.91
N ALA A 19 -0.85 -11.55 -1.01
CA ALA A 19 -0.03 -12.39 -0.12
C ALA A 19 -0.93 -13.26 0.76
N GLY A 20 -1.98 -12.64 1.32
CA GLY A 20 -3.04 -13.31 2.06
C GLY A 20 -3.67 -14.46 1.31
N ALA A 21 -4.16 -14.17 0.10
CA ALA A 21 -4.79 -15.17 -0.76
C ALA A 21 -3.85 -16.35 -1.04
N ARG A 22 -2.56 -16.12 -1.27
CA ARG A 22 -1.56 -17.20 -1.44
C ARG A 22 -1.40 -18.05 -0.19
N VAL A 23 -1.22 -17.44 0.98
CA VAL A 23 -1.04 -18.17 2.24
C VAL A 23 -2.29 -18.98 2.57
N ILE A 24 -3.49 -18.38 2.43
CA ILE A 24 -4.77 -19.08 2.61
C ILE A 24 -4.88 -20.26 1.63
N SER A 25 -4.59 -20.05 0.35
CA SER A 25 -4.64 -21.12 -0.67
C SER A 25 -3.69 -22.28 -0.32
N ARG A 26 -2.51 -21.98 0.22
CA ARG A 26 -1.56 -23.00 0.68
C ARG A 26 -2.09 -23.77 1.88
N CYS A 27 -2.68 -23.10 2.87
CA CYS A 27 -3.29 -23.75 4.03
C CYS A 27 -4.42 -24.70 3.59
N LEU A 28 -5.32 -24.23 2.73
CA LEU A 28 -6.44 -25.03 2.21
C LEU A 28 -5.95 -26.27 1.44
N ARG A 29 -4.93 -26.14 0.58
CA ARG A 29 -4.35 -27.30 -0.14
C ARG A 29 -3.73 -28.34 0.79
N ASN A 30 -3.20 -27.91 1.92
CA ASN A 30 -2.59 -28.78 2.92
C ASN A 30 -3.59 -29.33 3.96
N GLY A 31 -4.90 -29.06 3.79
CA GLY A 31 -5.94 -29.45 4.75
C GLY A 31 -5.89 -28.69 6.07
N ILE A 32 -5.13 -27.59 6.14
CA ILE A 32 -5.00 -26.76 7.34
C ILE A 32 -6.18 -25.78 7.36
N VAL A 33 -6.99 -25.86 8.41
CA VAL A 33 -8.22 -25.05 8.60
C VAL A 33 -7.94 -23.69 9.27
N ALA A 34 -6.67 -23.40 9.55
CA ALA A 34 -6.22 -22.15 10.16
C ALA A 34 -5.00 -21.59 9.40
N LEU A 35 -4.76 -20.28 9.53
CA LEU A 35 -3.52 -19.68 9.06
C LEU A 35 -2.38 -20.15 9.96
N ASP A 36 -1.48 -20.96 9.41
CA ASP A 36 -0.31 -21.47 10.12
C ASP A 36 0.76 -20.37 10.24
N THR A 37 0.89 -19.81 11.46
CA THR A 37 1.92 -18.81 11.81
C THR A 37 3.27 -19.44 12.20
N HIS A 38 3.37 -20.77 12.24
CA HIS A 38 4.63 -21.49 12.48
C HIS A 38 5.34 -21.89 11.18
N SER A 39 4.69 -21.75 10.03
CA SER A 39 5.30 -21.95 8.72
C SER A 39 6.36 -20.88 8.44
N PRO A 40 7.58 -21.25 7.95
CA PRO A 40 8.70 -20.34 7.77
C PRO A 40 8.53 -19.25 6.68
N GLY A 41 7.37 -19.18 6.02
CA GLY A 41 7.11 -18.22 4.93
C GLY A 41 7.78 -18.60 3.61
N VAL A 42 7.80 -17.66 2.67
CA VAL A 42 8.48 -17.80 1.36
C VAL A 42 9.30 -16.54 1.09
N ILE A 43 10.58 -16.71 0.73
CA ILE A 43 11.41 -15.58 0.30
C ILE A 43 10.96 -15.15 -1.10
N VAL A 44 10.68 -13.86 -1.26
CA VAL A 44 10.33 -13.23 -2.53
C VAL A 44 11.21 -12.02 -2.75
N HIS A 45 11.52 -11.71 -4.02
CA HIS A 45 12.11 -10.44 -4.41
C HIS A 45 11.02 -9.55 -5.00
N ALA A 46 10.94 -8.30 -4.53
CA ALA A 46 9.86 -7.39 -4.89
C ALA A 46 10.29 -5.93 -4.74
N PHE A 47 9.53 -5.05 -5.37
CA PHE A 47 9.53 -3.64 -5.04
C PHE A 47 8.55 -3.43 -3.89
N PHE A 48 9.05 -2.85 -2.81
CA PHE A 48 8.29 -2.47 -1.63
C PHE A 48 8.12 -0.97 -1.61
N GLY A 49 6.87 -0.55 -1.45
CA GLY A 49 6.48 0.84 -1.49
C GLY A 49 5.68 1.25 -0.26
N PHE A 50 5.91 2.47 0.21
CA PHE A 50 5.06 3.12 1.19
C PHE A 50 4.49 4.42 0.61
N CYS A 51 3.22 4.68 0.91
CA CYS A 51 2.53 5.93 0.63
C CYS A 51 2.00 6.49 1.95
N ASP A 52 2.08 7.79 2.18
CA ASP A 52 1.59 8.49 3.38
C ASP A 52 0.88 9.81 3.02
N ILE A 53 -0.16 10.18 3.76
CA ILE A 53 -0.89 11.45 3.54
C ILE A 53 -0.22 12.56 4.35
N ARG A 54 0.28 13.59 3.68
CA ARG A 54 0.96 14.70 4.37
C ARG A 54 0.00 15.48 5.28
N ASN A 55 0.44 15.73 6.51
CA ASN A 55 -0.31 16.44 7.55
C ASN A 55 -1.64 15.75 7.94
N PHE A 56 -1.72 14.42 7.83
CA PHE A 56 -2.95 13.69 8.15
C PHE A 56 -3.41 13.84 9.61
N THR A 57 -2.48 13.98 10.57
CA THR A 57 -2.83 14.23 11.98
C THR A 57 -3.66 15.51 12.11
N ASP A 58 -3.22 16.62 11.51
CA ASP A 58 -3.98 17.87 11.53
C ASP A 58 -5.31 17.75 10.77
N LEU A 59 -5.35 16.99 9.66
CA LEU A 59 -6.62 16.69 8.98
C LEU A 59 -7.59 15.92 9.88
N THR A 60 -7.10 14.94 10.62
CA THR A 60 -7.91 14.11 11.51
C THR A 60 -8.48 14.93 12.66
N GLU A 61 -7.69 15.82 13.25
CA GLU A 61 -8.16 16.72 14.32
C GLU A 61 -9.29 17.65 13.85
N VAL A 62 -9.22 18.13 12.61
CA VAL A 62 -10.20 19.08 12.07
C VAL A 62 -11.43 18.40 11.49
N LEU A 63 -11.24 17.39 10.65
CA LEU A 63 -12.33 16.70 9.95
C LEU A 63 -13.01 15.65 10.84
N GLN A 64 -12.32 15.16 11.87
CA GLN A 64 -12.82 14.11 12.76
C GLN A 64 -13.36 12.93 11.94
N ALA A 65 -14.61 12.50 12.16
CA ALA A 65 -15.21 11.39 11.43
C ALA A 65 -15.23 11.59 9.90
N ASP A 66 -15.29 12.82 9.39
CA ASP A 66 -15.28 13.10 7.95
C ASP A 66 -13.93 12.75 7.30
N VAL A 67 -12.83 12.61 8.07
CA VAL A 67 -11.52 12.22 7.54
C VAL A 67 -11.57 10.86 6.84
N VAL A 68 -12.52 10.00 7.25
CA VAL A 68 -12.76 8.68 6.64
C VAL A 68 -13.06 8.80 5.14
N GLN A 69 -13.77 9.85 4.72
CA GLN A 69 -14.06 10.08 3.30
C GLN A 69 -12.78 10.42 2.52
N VAL A 70 -11.86 11.15 3.15
CA VAL A 70 -10.57 11.54 2.55
C VAL A 70 -9.67 10.31 2.44
N VAL A 71 -9.40 9.60 3.54
CA VAL A 71 -8.47 8.45 3.54
C VAL A 71 -8.98 7.31 2.64
N ASN A 72 -10.29 7.06 2.59
CA ASN A 72 -10.84 6.06 1.66
C ASN A 72 -10.81 6.52 0.20
N GLY A 73 -10.97 7.83 -0.06
CA GLY A 73 -10.79 8.40 -1.39
C GLY A 73 -9.34 8.26 -1.88
N VAL A 74 -8.38 8.60 -1.02
CA VAL A 74 -6.95 8.41 -1.29
C VAL A 74 -6.63 6.94 -1.49
N GLY A 75 -7.04 6.09 -0.55
CA GLY A 75 -6.82 4.64 -0.62
C GLY A 75 -7.37 4.07 -1.91
N LYS A 76 -8.57 4.47 -2.35
CA LYS A 76 -9.12 4.04 -3.65
C LYS A 76 -8.20 4.40 -4.82
N ILE A 77 -7.77 5.67 -4.92
CA ILE A 77 -6.92 6.15 -6.02
C ILE A 77 -5.57 5.40 -6.03
N VAL A 78 -4.92 5.34 -4.87
CA VAL A 78 -3.62 4.65 -4.72
C VAL A 78 -3.76 3.17 -5.05
N HIS A 79 -4.75 2.48 -4.48
CA HIS A 79 -4.95 1.05 -4.70
C HIS A 79 -5.28 0.71 -6.15
N ASP A 80 -6.14 1.53 -6.80
CA ASP A 80 -6.50 1.33 -8.20
C ASP A 80 -5.28 1.50 -9.11
N SER A 81 -4.46 2.53 -8.90
CA SER A 81 -3.26 2.76 -9.73
C SER A 81 -2.20 1.68 -9.51
N VAL A 82 -1.96 1.27 -8.26
CA VAL A 82 -1.07 0.15 -7.93
C VAL A 82 -1.51 -1.13 -8.63
N ASN A 83 -2.81 -1.45 -8.58
CA ASN A 83 -3.36 -2.65 -9.20
C ASN A 83 -3.32 -2.59 -10.75
N LYS A 84 -3.57 -1.41 -11.36
CA LYS A 84 -3.41 -1.20 -12.81
C LYS A 84 -1.97 -1.45 -13.27
N CYS A 85 -1.00 -1.15 -12.41
CA CYS A 85 0.43 -1.38 -12.66
C CYS A 85 0.93 -2.72 -12.09
N HIS A 86 0.06 -3.74 -11.99
CA HIS A 86 0.38 -5.12 -11.57
C HIS A 86 0.92 -5.30 -10.13
N GLY A 87 0.90 -4.24 -9.33
CA GLY A 87 1.18 -4.27 -7.90
C GLY A 87 -0.03 -4.70 -7.08
N ALA A 88 0.18 -4.80 -5.77
CA ALA A 88 -0.85 -5.14 -4.81
C ALA A 88 -0.73 -4.27 -3.55
N PRO A 89 -1.80 -3.58 -3.12
CA PRO A 89 -1.91 -3.08 -1.76
C PRO A 89 -1.87 -4.27 -0.79
N ASN A 90 -0.97 -4.21 0.19
CA ASN A 90 -0.84 -5.26 1.20
C ASN A 90 -1.51 -4.89 2.52
N LYS A 91 -1.28 -3.66 3.01
CA LYS A 91 -1.76 -3.24 4.33
C LYS A 91 -2.04 -1.74 4.36
N ASN A 92 -3.17 -1.38 4.95
CA ASN A 92 -3.52 -0.01 5.30
C ASN A 92 -3.17 0.20 6.77
N ILE A 93 -2.37 1.23 7.07
CA ILE A 93 -1.81 1.53 8.38
C ILE A 93 -2.19 2.98 8.72
N GLY A 94 -3.45 3.18 9.10
CA GLY A 94 -4.01 4.53 9.24
C GLY A 94 -4.06 5.23 7.89
N ASP A 95 -3.25 6.27 7.73
CA ASP A 95 -3.04 7.06 6.52
C ASP A 95 -1.90 6.60 5.63
N ALA A 96 -1.15 5.57 6.06
CA ALA A 96 -0.10 4.97 5.27
C ALA A 96 -0.55 3.68 4.57
N PHE A 97 -0.03 3.42 3.38
CA PHE A 97 -0.31 2.21 2.60
C PHE A 97 0.99 1.48 2.25
N LEU A 98 1.08 0.20 2.61
CA LEU A 98 2.14 -0.70 2.14
C LEU A 98 1.72 -1.32 0.81
N LEU A 99 2.55 -1.11 -0.20
CA LEU A 99 2.32 -1.45 -1.60
C LEU A 99 3.46 -2.36 -2.08
N VAL A 100 3.14 -3.39 -2.88
CA VAL A 100 4.14 -4.39 -3.30
C VAL A 100 3.98 -4.74 -4.77
N TRP A 101 5.08 -4.71 -5.52
CA TRP A 101 5.14 -5.18 -6.91
C TRP A 101 6.12 -6.34 -7.00
N LYS A 102 5.63 -7.48 -7.47
CA LYS A 102 6.44 -8.68 -7.67
C LYS A 102 6.51 -8.97 -9.16
N PRO A 103 7.68 -9.41 -9.68
CA PRO A 103 7.73 -10.01 -11.00
C PRO A 103 6.71 -11.14 -11.12
N LYS A 104 5.89 -11.10 -12.18
CA LYS A 104 4.81 -12.06 -12.44
C LYS A 104 4.73 -12.33 -13.94
N GLY A 105 4.52 -13.60 -14.30
CA GLY A 105 4.36 -13.99 -15.70
C GLY A 105 5.62 -13.71 -16.51
N GLU A 106 5.43 -13.05 -17.65
CA GLU A 106 6.49 -12.71 -18.60
C GLU A 106 7.09 -11.31 -18.38
N LEU A 107 6.59 -10.55 -17.39
CA LEU A 107 7.10 -9.21 -17.11
C LEU A 107 8.55 -9.27 -16.63
N ASP A 108 9.43 -8.53 -17.30
CA ASP A 108 10.79 -8.36 -16.83
C ASP A 108 10.88 -7.43 -15.61
N ILE A 109 12.06 -7.35 -15.01
CA ILE A 109 12.25 -6.56 -13.79
C ILE A 109 12.09 -5.05 -14.02
N GLN A 110 12.42 -4.56 -15.22
CA GLN A 110 12.35 -3.14 -15.57
C GLN A 110 10.90 -2.72 -15.78
N GLU A 111 10.09 -3.54 -16.45
CA GLU A 111 8.65 -3.30 -16.60
C GLU A 111 7.94 -3.20 -15.24
N VAL A 112 8.37 -4.02 -14.27
CA VAL A 112 7.83 -3.97 -12.90
C VAL A 112 8.30 -2.70 -12.17
N ALA A 113 9.56 -2.30 -12.33
CA ALA A 113 10.10 -1.07 -11.75
C ALA A 113 9.37 0.17 -12.28
N ASP A 114 9.23 0.26 -13.60
CA ASP A 114 8.53 1.33 -14.31
C ASP A 114 7.05 1.37 -13.93
N GLY A 115 6.41 0.21 -13.83
CA GLY A 115 5.03 0.09 -13.35
C GLY A 115 4.87 0.61 -11.93
N ALA A 116 5.79 0.27 -11.02
CA ALA A 116 5.76 0.77 -9.65
C ALA A 116 5.87 2.30 -9.61
N LEU A 117 6.83 2.89 -10.32
CA LEU A 117 6.98 4.35 -10.39
C LEU A 117 5.79 5.04 -11.07
N ARG A 118 5.32 4.49 -12.20
CA ARG A 118 4.14 4.98 -12.93
C ARG A 118 2.92 5.07 -12.03
N SER A 119 2.71 4.06 -11.18
CA SER A 119 1.56 4.06 -10.27
C SER A 119 1.58 5.22 -9.27
N TYR A 120 2.76 5.68 -8.84
CA TYR A 120 2.89 6.84 -7.96
C TYR A 120 2.57 8.13 -8.69
N ILE A 121 3.09 8.28 -9.91
CA ILE A 121 2.83 9.46 -10.74
C ILE A 121 1.33 9.57 -11.04
N GLU A 122 0.70 8.46 -11.44
CA GLU A 122 -0.74 8.40 -11.68
C GLU A 122 -1.55 8.77 -10.42
N ALA A 123 -1.21 8.20 -9.26
CA ALA A 123 -1.88 8.52 -8.01
C ALA A 123 -1.76 10.01 -7.67
N ILE A 124 -0.58 10.63 -7.80
CA ILE A 124 -0.38 12.07 -7.58
C ILE A 124 -1.27 12.90 -8.50
N CYS A 125 -1.29 12.58 -9.80
CA CYS A 125 -2.12 13.28 -10.78
C CYS A 125 -3.62 13.10 -10.50
N GLU A 126 -4.05 11.91 -10.10
CA GLU A 126 -5.45 11.62 -9.78
C GLU A 126 -5.92 12.33 -8.52
N ILE A 127 -5.09 12.37 -7.47
CA ILE A 127 -5.36 13.12 -6.25
C ILE A 127 -5.52 14.61 -6.53
N ALA A 128 -4.64 15.19 -7.35
CA ALA A 128 -4.66 16.61 -7.67
C ALA A 128 -5.94 17.06 -8.40
N ARG A 129 -6.65 16.13 -9.06
CA ARG A 129 -7.90 16.40 -9.82
C ARG A 129 -9.16 15.85 -9.15
N ASP A 130 -9.06 15.10 -8.06
CA ASP A 130 -10.23 14.49 -7.43
C ASP A 130 -11.08 15.55 -6.71
N LYS A 131 -12.27 15.80 -7.26
CA LYS A 131 -13.17 16.84 -6.77
C LYS A 131 -13.65 16.60 -5.34
N LYS A 132 -13.81 15.34 -4.91
CA LYS A 132 -14.32 15.01 -3.58
C LYS A 132 -13.26 15.29 -2.52
N ILE A 133 -12.02 14.85 -2.78
CA ILE A 133 -10.87 15.14 -1.92
C ILE A 133 -10.65 16.65 -1.84
N ILE A 134 -10.60 17.34 -2.99
CA ILE A 134 -10.43 18.80 -3.03
C ILE A 134 -11.52 19.51 -2.22
N ALA A 135 -12.78 19.11 -2.37
CA ALA A 135 -13.89 19.70 -1.61
C ALA A 135 -13.72 19.51 -0.09
N GLN A 136 -13.29 18.34 0.37
CA GLN A 136 -13.06 18.07 1.79
C GLN A 136 -11.87 18.87 2.34
N THR A 137 -10.78 18.95 1.59
CA THR A 137 -9.54 19.62 2.04
C THR A 137 -9.57 21.14 1.89
N SER A 138 -10.52 21.67 1.11
CA SER A 138 -10.72 23.12 0.93
C SER A 138 -11.72 23.70 1.94
N LYS A 139 -12.32 22.89 2.81
CA LYS A 139 -13.21 23.37 3.89
C LYS A 139 -12.52 24.45 4.72
N GLU A 140 -13.27 25.49 5.10
CA GLU A 140 -12.73 26.62 5.88
C GLU A 140 -11.99 26.19 7.14
N ALA A 141 -12.51 25.19 7.86
CA ALA A 141 -11.87 24.67 9.07
C ALA A 141 -10.47 24.10 8.79
N VAL A 142 -10.31 23.38 7.67
CA VAL A 142 -9.00 22.83 7.25
C VAL A 142 -8.06 23.96 6.89
N GLN A 143 -8.52 24.94 6.11
CA GLN A 143 -7.70 26.09 5.70
C GLN A 143 -7.34 27.02 6.87
N ARG A 144 -8.17 27.09 7.92
CA ARG A 144 -7.82 27.79 9.17
C ARG A 144 -6.74 27.06 9.96
N ARG A 145 -6.76 25.72 10.01
CA ARG A 145 -5.76 24.91 10.71
C ARG A 145 -4.44 24.83 9.95
N ILE A 146 -4.52 24.64 8.64
CA ILE A 146 -3.39 24.47 7.73
C ILE A 146 -3.59 25.42 6.53
N PRO A 147 -3.14 26.68 6.63
CA PRO A 147 -3.32 27.66 5.56
C PRO A 147 -2.69 27.20 4.24
N GLY A 148 -3.48 27.26 3.15
CA GLY A 148 -3.04 26.86 1.82
C GLY A 148 -2.88 25.34 1.65
N TYR A 149 -3.53 24.55 2.50
CA TYR A 149 -3.42 23.10 2.44
C TYR A 149 -3.97 22.55 1.13
N GLN A 150 -3.16 21.68 0.52
CA GLN A 150 -3.53 20.83 -0.59
C GLN A 150 -3.08 19.42 -0.22
N LEU A 151 -3.93 18.42 -0.49
CA LEU A 151 -3.57 17.04 -0.19
C LEU A 151 -2.36 16.64 -1.03
N ARG A 152 -1.31 16.21 -0.35
CA ARG A 152 -0.09 15.68 -0.98
C ARG A 152 0.20 14.31 -0.39
N LEU A 153 0.77 13.47 -1.23
CA LEU A 153 1.25 12.15 -0.84
C LEU A 153 2.78 12.16 -0.78
N GLY A 154 3.31 11.44 0.19
CA GLY A 154 4.71 11.03 0.24
C GLY A 154 4.85 9.59 -0.19
N PHE A 155 5.87 9.30 -0.99
CA PHE A 155 6.15 7.95 -1.47
C PHE A 155 7.62 7.57 -1.26
N GLY A 156 7.82 6.31 -0.87
CA GLY A 156 9.12 5.67 -0.82
C GLY A 156 9.08 4.34 -1.55
N LEU A 157 10.05 4.07 -2.42
CA LEU A 157 10.14 2.81 -3.18
C LEU A 157 11.54 2.20 -3.08
N HIS A 158 11.60 0.90 -2.79
CA HIS A 158 12.84 0.14 -2.70
C HIS A 158 12.68 -1.26 -3.27
N TYR A 159 13.74 -1.82 -3.85
CA TYR A 159 13.78 -3.19 -4.36
C TYR A 159 14.62 -4.07 -3.42
N GLY A 160 14.12 -5.27 -3.09
CA GLY A 160 14.87 -6.20 -2.26
C GLY A 160 14.12 -7.50 -1.99
N TRP A 161 14.68 -8.33 -1.10
CA TRP A 161 14.03 -9.57 -0.67
C TRP A 161 13.13 -9.34 0.54
N ALA A 162 12.09 -10.16 0.71
CA ALA A 162 11.36 -10.31 1.96
C ALA A 162 10.77 -11.70 2.15
N ILE A 163 10.49 -12.05 3.41
CA ILE A 163 9.76 -13.27 3.76
C ILE A 163 8.27 -12.94 3.76
N GLU A 164 7.53 -13.48 2.78
CA GLU A 164 6.06 -13.47 2.76
C GLU A 164 5.53 -14.55 3.71
N CYS A 165 4.88 -14.14 4.79
CA CYS A 165 4.39 -15.05 5.83
C CYS A 165 3.15 -14.55 6.56
N ALA A 166 2.47 -15.47 7.26
CA ALA A 166 1.47 -15.14 8.25
C ALA A 166 2.15 -14.87 9.61
N ILE A 167 1.78 -13.77 10.26
CA ILE A 167 2.33 -13.34 11.55
C ILE A 167 1.16 -13.14 12.51
N GLY A 168 1.33 -13.61 13.74
CA GLY A 168 0.39 -13.35 14.83
C GLY A 168 0.06 -14.59 15.63
N SER A 169 -1.18 -14.69 16.07
CA SER A 169 -1.69 -15.76 16.93
C SER A 169 -3.10 -16.17 16.52
N GLN A 170 -3.67 -17.14 17.23
CA GLN A 170 -5.07 -17.54 17.11
C GLN A 170 -6.08 -16.39 17.27
N HIS A 171 -5.69 -15.27 17.87
CA HIS A 171 -6.57 -14.11 18.08
C HIS A 171 -6.51 -13.09 16.94
N LYS A 172 -5.37 -12.98 16.26
CA LYS A 172 -5.17 -12.04 15.14
C LYS A 172 -3.99 -12.51 14.30
N VAL A 173 -4.23 -12.64 13.01
CA VAL A 173 -3.19 -12.91 12.01
C VAL A 173 -3.16 -11.78 11.00
N ASP A 174 -1.96 -11.39 10.58
CA ASP A 174 -1.69 -10.54 9.43
C ASP A 174 -0.77 -11.28 8.48
N VAL A 175 -1.10 -11.28 7.19
CA VAL A 175 -0.15 -11.73 6.17
C VAL A 175 0.67 -10.54 5.74
N SER A 176 1.99 -10.65 5.88
CA SER A 176 2.89 -9.52 5.72
C SER A 176 4.24 -9.96 5.15
N TYR A 177 5.12 -8.98 4.99
CA TYR A 177 6.48 -9.15 4.48
C TYR A 177 7.47 -8.76 5.57
N LEU A 178 8.31 -9.71 6.01
CA LEU A 178 9.36 -9.47 6.98
C LEU A 178 10.70 -9.29 6.29
N SER A 179 11.28 -8.10 6.39
CA SER A 179 12.59 -7.80 5.84
C SER A 179 13.13 -6.43 6.27
N PRO A 180 14.46 -6.28 6.41
CA PRO A 180 15.10 -4.96 6.41
C PRO A 180 14.75 -4.11 5.18
N HIS A 181 14.56 -4.72 4.01
CA HIS A 181 14.21 -4.02 2.76
C HIS A 181 12.84 -3.33 2.81
N VAL A 182 11.85 -3.95 3.48
CA VAL A 182 10.54 -3.30 3.71
C VAL A 182 10.69 -2.06 4.60
N ASN A 183 11.58 -2.12 5.60
CA ASN A 183 11.87 -0.97 6.46
C ASN A 183 12.60 0.15 5.72
N ILE A 184 13.47 -0.17 4.74
CA ILE A 184 14.11 0.84 3.88
C ILE A 184 13.04 1.61 3.10
N ALA A 185 12.07 0.93 2.48
CA ALA A 185 10.97 1.58 1.77
C ALA A 185 10.19 2.56 2.66
N SER A 186 9.86 2.15 3.90
CA SER A 186 9.20 3.02 4.88
C SER A 186 10.07 4.23 5.26
N ARG A 187 11.38 4.04 5.43
CA ARG A 187 12.31 5.16 5.72
C ARG A 187 12.43 6.12 4.55
N LEU A 188 12.39 5.63 3.31
CA LEU A 188 12.42 6.48 2.11
C LEU A 188 11.16 7.35 2.03
N GLU A 189 9.98 6.76 2.31
CA GLU A 189 8.73 7.53 2.37
C GLU A 189 8.86 8.63 3.42
N ALA A 190 9.25 8.29 4.64
CA ALA A 190 9.39 9.26 5.73
C ALA A 190 10.42 10.36 5.39
N ALA A 191 11.53 9.99 4.75
CA ALA A 191 12.57 10.91 4.31
C ALA A 191 12.11 11.84 3.18
N SER A 192 11.16 11.42 2.32
CA SER A 192 10.63 12.29 1.25
C SER A 192 10.02 13.58 1.82
N LYS A 193 9.49 13.55 3.05
CA LYS A 193 9.06 14.76 3.78
C LYS A 193 10.22 15.70 4.10
N GLN A 194 11.35 15.16 4.55
CA GLN A 194 12.54 15.95 4.92
C GLN A 194 13.18 16.60 3.70
N TYR A 195 13.20 15.88 2.57
CA TYR A 195 13.71 16.38 1.30
C TYR A 195 12.71 17.27 0.54
N GLY A 196 11.46 17.37 0.99
CA GLY A 196 10.43 18.18 0.34
C GLY A 196 9.99 17.66 -1.03
N VAL A 197 10.11 16.35 -1.27
CA VAL A 197 9.75 15.69 -2.54
C VAL A 197 8.58 14.74 -2.35
N SER A 198 7.83 14.49 -3.43
CA SER A 198 6.70 13.56 -3.40
C SER A 198 7.13 12.10 -3.47
N ILE A 199 8.23 11.79 -4.15
CA ILE A 199 8.71 10.42 -4.37
C ILE A 199 10.19 10.37 -4.03
N LEU A 200 10.60 9.36 -3.25
CA LEU A 200 11.99 9.03 -3.02
C LEU A 200 12.24 7.56 -3.34
N LEU A 201 13.29 7.30 -4.14
CA LEU A 201 13.67 5.96 -4.60
C LEU A 201 15.02 5.58 -4.01
N SER A 202 15.25 4.29 -3.72
CA SER A 202 16.61 3.80 -3.48
C SER A 202 17.40 3.73 -4.79
N GLY A 203 18.74 3.72 -4.67
CA GLY A 203 19.64 3.46 -5.81
C GLY A 203 19.30 2.16 -6.56
N ASP A 204 18.98 1.09 -5.83
CA ASP A 204 18.61 -0.21 -6.44
C ASP A 204 17.39 -0.13 -7.36
N VAL A 205 16.45 0.78 -7.06
CA VAL A 205 15.27 0.97 -7.92
C VAL A 205 15.65 1.82 -9.12
N PHE A 206 16.42 2.87 -8.91
CA PHE A 206 16.89 3.76 -9.97
C PHE A 206 17.68 3.00 -11.05
N GLU A 207 18.53 2.06 -10.65
CA GLU A 207 19.31 1.22 -11.58
C GLU A 207 18.45 0.21 -12.36
N LEU A 208 17.23 -0.08 -11.90
CA LEU A 208 16.29 -1.01 -12.52
C LEU A 208 15.23 -0.31 -13.40
N LEU A 209 15.19 1.03 -13.43
CA LEU A 209 14.32 1.78 -14.34
C LEU A 209 14.84 1.72 -15.79
N SER A 210 13.95 1.95 -16.76
CA SER A 210 14.30 1.99 -18.19
C SER A 210 14.96 3.29 -18.66
#